data_AF-A0A920Q754-F1
#
_entry.id   AF-A0A920Q754-F1
#
_cell.length_a   1.000
_cell.length_b   1.000
_cell.length_c   1.000
_cell.angle_alpha   90.00
_cell.angle_beta   90.00
_cell.angle_gamma   90.00
#
_symmetry.space_group_name_H-M   'P 1'
#
loop_
_entity.id
_entity.type
_entity.pdbx_description
1 polymer ?
#
loop_
_entity_poly.entity_id
_entity_poly.type
_entity_poly.pdbx_seq_one_letter_code
_entity_poly.pdbx_strand_id
1 'polypeptide(L)'
;MKGTAVPSKSVEAIFQSIPGFGFPKHLRQLARYDFGSSHEIPDNLPPATGAPYPALVSAVDQDGNEVAGIRLPDVAVPLATVTGWNLRHPDTGSPEQMHRIMGSTVPFTLTRKDRQEACDPRPSMEERYSSKDDYLDRVEGVAQDLVSDGYLLDEDVLKVVQMADERFSLIESHAKQAKPARD
;
A
#
# COMPACT_ATOMS: atom_id res chain seq x y z
N MET A 1 5.17 -24.48 -2.53
CA MET A 1 4.52 -23.17 -2.24
C MET A 1 5.08 -22.15 -3.22
N LYS A 2 4.24 -21.29 -3.82
CA LYS A 2 4.74 -20.12 -4.56
C LYS A 2 5.19 -19.09 -3.52
N GLY A 3 6.39 -18.52 -3.68
CA GLY A 3 6.89 -17.47 -2.78
C GLY A 3 6.13 -16.16 -2.95
N THR A 4 6.19 -15.29 -1.93
CA THR A 4 5.53 -13.98 -1.90
C THR A 4 6.43 -12.81 -2.28
N ALA A 5 7.72 -13.06 -2.56
CA ALA A 5 8.60 -12.09 -3.19
C ALA A 5 8.46 -12.17 -4.71
N VAL A 6 8.00 -11.08 -5.34
CA VAL A 6 7.68 -11.01 -6.77
C VAL A 6 8.45 -9.89 -7.46
N PRO A 7 8.70 -9.95 -8.78
CA PRO A 7 9.32 -8.84 -9.51
C PRO A 7 8.55 -7.53 -9.31
N SER A 8 9.23 -6.43 -9.04
CA SER A 8 8.62 -5.13 -8.76
C SER A 8 7.63 -4.65 -9.82
N LYS A 9 7.86 -4.96 -11.09
CA LYS A 9 6.95 -4.61 -12.19
C LYS A 9 5.67 -5.44 -12.21
N SER A 10 5.64 -6.60 -11.55
CA SER A 10 4.47 -7.50 -11.59
C SER A 10 3.24 -6.95 -10.87
N VAL A 11 3.42 -5.98 -9.94
CA VAL A 11 2.32 -5.33 -9.22
C VAL A 11 1.80 -4.06 -9.92
N GLU A 12 2.42 -3.66 -11.04
CA GLU A 12 2.08 -2.43 -11.79
C GLU A 12 0.59 -2.37 -12.17
N ALA A 13 0.05 -3.47 -12.72
CA ALA A 13 -1.33 -3.51 -13.19
C ALA A 13 -2.36 -3.28 -12.06
N ILE A 14 -2.05 -3.72 -10.84
CA ILE A 14 -2.93 -3.53 -9.67
C ILE A 14 -3.00 -2.04 -9.34
N PHE A 15 -1.84 -1.39 -9.17
CA PHE A 15 -1.81 0.03 -8.80
C PHE A 15 -2.28 0.97 -9.92
N GLN A 16 -2.02 0.65 -11.19
CA GLN A 16 -2.56 1.42 -12.32
C GLN A 16 -4.08 1.34 -12.43
N SER A 17 -4.70 0.28 -11.90
CA SER A 17 -6.15 0.14 -11.88
C SER A 17 -6.83 1.01 -10.81
N ILE A 18 -6.08 1.52 -9.83
CA ILE A 18 -6.60 2.39 -8.77
C ILE A 18 -6.73 3.82 -9.30
N PRO A 19 -7.95 4.40 -9.35
CA PRO A 19 -8.17 5.73 -9.90
C PRO A 19 -7.32 6.80 -9.20
N GLY A 20 -6.58 7.59 -9.98
CA GLY A 20 -5.80 8.72 -9.48
C GLY A 20 -4.51 8.37 -8.71
N PHE A 21 -4.14 7.09 -8.58
CA PHE A 21 -2.91 6.70 -7.87
C PHE A 21 -1.69 6.56 -8.79
N GLY A 22 -1.78 5.68 -9.80
CA GLY A 22 -0.70 5.46 -10.77
C GLY A 22 0.40 4.50 -10.28
N PHE A 23 1.53 4.48 -11.00
CA PHE A 23 2.68 3.61 -10.69
C PHE A 23 3.99 4.26 -11.16
N PRO A 24 5.12 4.09 -10.44
CA PRO A 24 6.38 4.76 -10.81
C PRO A 24 6.92 4.24 -12.13
N LYS A 25 7.19 5.15 -13.09
CA LYS A 25 7.79 4.78 -14.38
C LYS A 25 9.27 4.42 -14.26
N HIS A 26 9.92 4.89 -13.20
CA HIS A 26 11.35 4.69 -12.97
C HIS A 26 11.58 3.93 -11.67
N LEU A 27 11.52 2.60 -11.77
CA LEU A 27 11.87 1.72 -10.66
C LEU A 27 13.40 1.67 -10.51
N ARG A 28 13.87 1.78 -9.27
CA ARG A 28 15.30 1.64 -8.97
C ARG A 28 15.73 0.20 -9.27
N GLN A 29 16.70 0.05 -10.18
CA GLN A 29 17.39 -1.21 -10.43
C GLN A 29 18.88 -1.00 -10.17
N LEU A 30 19.43 -1.79 -9.25
CA LEU A 30 20.87 -1.79 -8.98
C LEU A 30 21.55 -2.68 -10.02
N ALA A 31 22.67 -2.22 -10.55
CA ALA A 31 23.52 -3.02 -11.42
C ALA A 31 24.75 -3.52 -10.69
N ARG A 32 25.30 -4.65 -11.14
CA ARG A 32 26.65 -5.05 -10.74
C ARG A 32 27.64 -4.08 -11.36
N TYR A 33 28.60 -3.62 -10.57
CA TYR A 33 29.70 -2.79 -11.07
C TYR A 33 30.99 -3.58 -11.03
N ASP A 34 31.69 -3.56 -12.15
CA ASP A 34 33.00 -4.18 -12.32
C ASP A 34 34.08 -3.09 -12.31
N PHE A 35 34.86 -3.09 -11.24
CA PHE A 35 35.96 -2.16 -10.99
C PHE A 35 37.32 -2.70 -11.46
N GLY A 36 37.35 -3.90 -12.08
CA GLY A 36 38.58 -4.62 -12.39
C GLY A 36 38.90 -5.71 -11.38
N SER A 37 40.11 -6.28 -11.52
CA SER A 37 40.55 -7.45 -10.75
C SER A 37 41.27 -7.10 -9.44
N SER A 38 41.78 -5.88 -9.34
CA SER A 38 42.47 -5.37 -8.15
C SER A 38 41.47 -5.03 -7.03
N HIS A 39 41.74 -5.51 -5.82
CA HIS A 39 40.90 -5.27 -4.63
C HIS A 39 41.28 -4.02 -3.83
N GLU A 40 42.47 -3.46 -4.04
CA GLU A 40 42.97 -2.30 -3.30
C GLU A 40 42.79 -0.99 -4.07
N ILE A 41 43.07 -1.02 -5.37
CA ILE A 41 42.98 0.13 -6.28
C ILE A 41 42.14 -0.28 -7.49
N PRO A 42 40.98 0.36 -7.76
CA PRO A 42 40.18 0.07 -8.94
C PRO A 42 40.98 0.23 -10.24
N ASP A 43 40.89 -0.77 -11.13
CA ASP A 43 41.48 -0.70 -12.46
C ASP A 43 40.60 0.14 -13.40
N ASN A 44 39.28 0.14 -13.18
CA ASN A 44 38.28 0.81 -14.02
C ASN A 44 37.52 1.90 -13.27
N LEU A 45 37.63 3.15 -13.74
CA LEU A 45 36.85 4.30 -13.27
C LEU A 45 36.41 5.18 -14.47
N PRO A 46 35.10 5.30 -14.78
CA PRO A 46 33.97 4.66 -14.09
C PRO A 46 33.95 3.13 -14.29
N PRO A 47 33.34 2.36 -13.36
CA PRO A 47 33.25 0.91 -13.49
C PRO A 47 32.42 0.51 -14.71
N ALA A 48 32.69 -0.69 -15.23
CA ALA A 48 31.82 -1.28 -16.24
C ALA A 48 30.49 -1.72 -15.58
N THR A 49 29.37 -1.40 -16.22
CA THR A 49 28.04 -1.78 -15.75
C THR A 49 27.69 -3.18 -16.23
N GLY A 50 27.58 -4.12 -15.29
CA GLY A 50 27.16 -5.49 -15.54
C GLY A 50 25.64 -5.68 -15.45
N ALA A 51 25.23 -6.95 -15.37
CA ALA A 51 23.82 -7.32 -15.31
C ALA A 51 23.12 -6.77 -14.04
N PRO A 52 21.84 -6.35 -14.15
CA PRO A 52 21.06 -5.88 -13.02
C PRO A 52 20.83 -6.96 -11.97
N TYR A 53 20.69 -6.53 -10.71
CA TYR A 53 20.14 -7.36 -9.65
C TYR A 53 18.62 -7.49 -9.79
N PRO A 54 18.03 -8.65 -9.43
CA PRO A 54 16.58 -8.77 -9.33
C PRO A 54 16.02 -7.73 -8.35
N ALA A 55 15.02 -6.96 -8.81
CA ALA A 55 14.26 -6.06 -7.95
C ALA A 55 12.96 -6.75 -7.54
N LEU A 56 12.93 -7.28 -6.32
CA LEU A 56 11.78 -7.98 -5.77
C LEU A 56 11.06 -7.11 -4.72
N VAL A 57 9.74 -7.27 -4.65
CA VAL A 57 8.84 -6.64 -3.67
C VAL A 57 7.87 -7.66 -3.12
N SER A 58 7.16 -7.32 -2.03
CA SER A 58 6.05 -8.14 -1.54
C SER A 58 4.92 -8.21 -2.56
N ALA A 59 4.37 -9.41 -2.75
CA ALA A 59 3.11 -9.59 -3.48
C ALA A 59 1.98 -8.85 -2.74
N VAL A 60 1.04 -8.33 -3.52
CA VAL A 60 -0.15 -7.63 -3.03
C VAL A 60 -1.42 -8.32 -3.53
N ASP A 61 -2.52 -8.13 -2.82
CA ASP A 61 -3.85 -8.55 -3.25
C ASP A 61 -4.44 -7.57 -4.28
N GLN A 62 -5.69 -7.83 -4.68
CA GLN A 62 -6.42 -6.99 -5.64
C GLN A 62 -6.69 -5.56 -5.13
N ASP A 63 -6.57 -5.32 -3.82
CA ASP A 63 -6.70 -4.01 -3.21
C ASP A 63 -5.35 -3.29 -3.12
N GLY A 64 -4.26 -3.91 -3.58
CA GLY A 64 -2.92 -3.33 -3.52
C GLY A 64 -2.27 -3.41 -2.12
N ASN A 65 -2.81 -4.24 -1.22
CA ASN A 65 -2.28 -4.45 0.12
C ASN A 65 -1.43 -5.74 0.19
N GLU A 66 -0.35 -5.74 0.96
CA GLU A 66 0.57 -6.89 1.02
C GLU A 66 -0.09 -8.16 1.58
N VAL A 67 0.16 -9.30 0.92
CA VAL A 67 -0.34 -10.63 1.35
C VAL A 67 0.62 -11.40 2.25
N ALA A 68 1.80 -10.82 2.50
CA ALA A 68 2.89 -11.44 3.25
C ALA A 68 3.31 -10.58 4.44
N GLY A 69 4.05 -11.19 5.36
CA GLY A 69 4.47 -10.54 6.60
C GLY A 69 3.36 -10.53 7.65
N ILE A 70 3.53 -9.69 8.66
CA ILE A 70 2.54 -9.51 9.73
C ILE A 70 1.50 -8.50 9.25
N ARG A 71 0.28 -8.98 8.99
CA ARG A 71 -0.81 -8.14 8.51
C ARG A 71 -1.52 -7.51 9.70
N LEU A 72 -1.13 -6.29 10.04
CA LEU A 72 -1.83 -5.47 11.02
C LEU A 72 -3.30 -5.24 10.59
N PRO A 73 -4.20 -4.87 11.50
CA PRO A 73 -5.63 -4.72 11.18
C PRO A 73 -5.91 -3.76 10.02
N ASP A 74 -5.09 -2.72 9.82
CA ASP A 74 -5.21 -1.79 8.69
C ASP A 74 -5.02 -2.44 7.31
N VAL A 75 -4.34 -3.60 7.26
CA VAL A 75 -4.03 -4.38 6.05
C VAL A 75 -4.93 -5.62 5.96
N ALA A 76 -5.27 -6.24 7.09
CA ALA A 76 -6.11 -7.43 7.15
C ALA A 76 -7.61 -7.10 7.01
N VAL A 77 -8.04 -5.94 7.54
CA VAL A 77 -9.42 -5.42 7.50
C VAL A 77 -9.37 -4.02 6.88
N PRO A 78 -9.06 -3.90 5.57
CA PRO A 78 -8.66 -2.62 5.00
C PRO A 78 -9.84 -1.66 4.81
N LEU A 79 -9.57 -0.37 5.05
CA LEU A 79 -10.40 0.76 4.58
C LEU A 79 -9.76 1.52 3.40
N ALA A 80 -8.55 1.13 3.04
CA ALA A 80 -7.71 1.79 2.05
C ALA A 80 -6.70 0.81 1.46
N THR A 81 -6.11 1.20 0.34
CA THR A 81 -4.80 0.69 -0.09
C THR A 81 -3.73 1.42 0.71
N VAL A 82 -2.89 0.70 1.45
CA VAL A 82 -1.79 1.25 2.22
C VAL A 82 -0.48 0.73 1.65
N THR A 83 0.39 1.62 1.19
CA THR A 83 1.69 1.22 0.60
C THR A 83 2.84 2.05 1.16
N GLY A 84 4.02 1.45 1.20
CA GLY A 84 5.25 2.11 1.66
C GLY A 84 5.86 3.13 0.68
N TRP A 85 5.17 3.48 -0.40
CA TRP A 85 5.66 4.42 -1.41
C TRP A 85 4.55 5.37 -1.87
N ASN A 86 4.94 6.50 -2.48
CA ASN A 86 4.04 7.46 -3.08
C ASN A 86 4.69 8.08 -4.33
N LEU A 87 3.91 8.59 -5.27
CA LEU A 87 4.43 9.42 -6.37
C LEU A 87 4.64 10.85 -5.89
N ARG A 88 5.50 11.59 -6.60
CA ARG A 88 5.68 13.03 -6.34
C ARG A 88 4.45 13.80 -6.80
N HIS A 89 4.06 14.83 -6.06
CA HIS A 89 3.00 15.74 -6.50
C HIS A 89 3.45 16.48 -7.78
N PRO A 90 2.58 16.66 -8.79
CA PRO A 90 2.94 17.33 -10.05
C PRO A 90 3.61 18.70 -9.87
N ASP A 91 3.15 19.49 -8.90
CA ASP A 91 3.70 20.82 -8.60
C ASP A 91 5.15 20.80 -8.09
N THR A 92 5.63 19.65 -7.61
CA THR A 92 7.01 19.47 -7.15
C THR A 92 7.95 18.97 -8.24
N GLY A 93 7.44 18.78 -9.46
CA GLY A 93 8.16 18.24 -10.61
C GLY A 93 8.44 16.74 -10.52
N SER A 94 8.65 16.11 -11.69
CA SER A 94 8.89 14.67 -11.84
C SER A 94 7.80 13.77 -11.18
N PRO A 95 6.51 13.93 -11.52
CA PRO A 95 5.41 13.18 -10.88
C PRO A 95 5.52 11.65 -11.07
N GLU A 96 6.25 11.21 -12.08
CA GLU A 96 6.47 9.80 -12.40
C GLU A 96 7.53 9.12 -11.51
N GLN A 97 8.19 9.90 -10.64
CA GLN A 97 9.19 9.43 -9.70
C GLN A 97 8.55 9.18 -8.33
N MET A 98 9.09 8.19 -7.63
CA MET A 98 8.68 7.88 -6.26
C MET A 98 9.19 8.95 -5.28
N HIS A 99 8.32 9.37 -4.35
CA HIS A 99 8.70 10.12 -3.17
C HIS A 99 9.46 9.22 -2.19
N ARG A 100 10.61 9.69 -1.70
CA ARG A 100 11.64 8.80 -1.15
C ARG A 100 11.33 8.16 0.20
N ILE A 101 10.47 8.80 1.01
CA ILE A 101 10.21 8.44 2.42
C ILE A 101 8.74 8.54 2.82
N MET A 102 7.82 8.70 1.86
CA MET A 102 6.40 8.82 2.17
C MET A 102 5.64 7.66 1.54
N GLY A 103 4.88 6.97 2.39
CA GLY A 103 3.88 6.00 1.96
C GLY A 103 2.60 6.68 1.49
N SER A 104 1.65 5.86 1.08
CA SER A 104 0.34 6.28 0.61
C SER A 104 -0.75 5.54 1.35
N THR A 105 -1.81 6.28 1.67
CA THR A 105 -3.10 5.74 2.09
C THR A 105 -4.13 6.22 1.09
N VAL A 106 -4.66 5.31 0.27
CA VAL A 106 -5.66 5.61 -0.76
C VAL A 106 -6.99 4.99 -0.33
N PRO A 107 -7.90 5.78 0.27
CA PRO A 107 -9.16 5.27 0.80
C PRO A 107 -9.98 4.54 -0.26
N PHE A 108 -10.75 3.55 0.19
CA PHE A 108 -11.83 3.00 -0.63
C PHE A 108 -12.98 4.00 -0.70
N THR A 109 -13.75 3.93 -1.79
CA THR A 109 -15.01 4.66 -1.89
C THR A 109 -15.98 4.18 -0.81
N LEU A 110 -16.82 5.07 -0.28
CA LEU A 110 -17.83 4.67 0.72
C LEU A 110 -18.88 3.75 0.13
N THR A 111 -19.51 4.17 -0.98
CA THR A 111 -20.69 3.51 -1.53
C THR A 111 -20.40 2.80 -2.84
N ARG A 112 -21.22 1.82 -3.17
CA ARG A 112 -21.14 1.13 -4.48
C ARG A 112 -21.29 2.10 -5.64
N LYS A 113 -22.13 3.13 -5.48
CA LYS A 113 -22.35 4.17 -6.49
C LYS A 113 -21.07 4.97 -6.73
N ASP A 114 -20.42 5.44 -5.68
CA ASP A 114 -19.17 6.22 -5.80
C ASP A 114 -18.07 5.40 -6.47
N ARG A 115 -17.97 4.11 -6.12
CA ARG A 115 -17.05 3.16 -6.76
C ARG A 115 -17.26 3.11 -8.28
N GLN A 116 -18.52 2.97 -8.70
CA GLN A 116 -18.88 2.88 -10.12
C GLN A 116 -18.60 4.18 -10.86
N GLU A 117 -18.92 5.33 -10.26
CA GLU A 117 -18.63 6.65 -10.84
C GLU A 117 -17.12 6.89 -10.99
N ALA A 118 -16.33 6.47 -10.01
CA ALA A 118 -14.86 6.55 -10.04
C ALA A 118 -14.20 5.45 -10.90
N CYS A 119 -14.96 4.46 -11.36
CA CYS A 119 -14.45 3.24 -12.01
C CYS A 119 -13.36 2.53 -11.16
N ASP A 120 -13.52 2.54 -9.83
CA ASP A 120 -12.59 1.89 -8.91
C ASP A 120 -12.85 0.36 -8.90
N PRO A 121 -11.85 -0.49 -9.17
CA PRO A 121 -12.05 -1.94 -9.15
C PRO A 121 -12.23 -2.49 -7.72
N ARG A 122 -11.76 -1.76 -6.70
CA ARG A 122 -11.78 -2.21 -5.30
C ARG A 122 -13.20 -2.08 -4.75
N PRO A 123 -13.76 -3.12 -4.08
CA PRO A 123 -15.05 -3.01 -3.41
C PRO A 123 -15.13 -1.81 -2.47
N SER A 124 -16.28 -1.12 -2.45
CA SER A 124 -16.52 0.01 -1.55
C SER A 124 -16.61 -0.44 -0.10
N MET A 125 -16.55 0.50 0.85
CA MET A 125 -16.72 0.17 2.28
C MET A 125 -18.09 -0.46 2.56
N GLU A 126 -19.17 0.08 1.98
CA GLU A 126 -20.53 -0.47 2.04
C GLU A 126 -20.63 -1.90 1.47
N GLU A 127 -19.81 -2.25 0.47
CA GLU A 127 -19.80 -3.60 -0.10
C GLU A 127 -18.99 -4.59 0.75
N ARG A 128 -18.08 -4.11 1.62
CA ARG A 128 -17.19 -4.94 2.45
C ARG A 128 -17.74 -5.21 3.84
N TYR A 129 -18.35 -4.20 4.43
CA TYR A 129 -18.77 -4.20 5.83
C TYR A 129 -20.26 -3.88 5.91
N SER A 130 -21.00 -4.73 6.63
CA SER A 130 -22.45 -4.57 6.78
C SER A 130 -22.81 -3.37 7.66
N SER A 131 -21.91 -3.00 8.56
CA SER A 131 -22.01 -1.83 9.43
C SER A 131 -20.62 -1.42 9.91
N LYS A 132 -20.54 -0.26 10.59
CA LYS A 132 -19.33 0.15 11.31
C LYS A 132 -18.97 -0.85 12.41
N ASP A 133 -19.96 -1.39 13.11
CA ASP A 133 -19.75 -2.41 14.15
C ASP A 133 -19.18 -3.70 13.56
N ASP A 134 -19.67 -4.18 12.41
CA ASP A 134 -19.10 -5.36 11.70
C ASP A 134 -17.63 -5.11 11.29
N TYR A 135 -17.27 -3.89 10.92
CA TYR A 135 -15.87 -3.53 10.69
C TYR A 135 -15.02 -3.60 11.97
N LEU A 136 -15.50 -3.01 13.07
CA LEU A 136 -14.78 -2.98 14.34
C LEU A 136 -14.64 -4.37 14.96
N ASP A 137 -15.68 -5.21 14.89
CA ASP A 137 -15.65 -6.61 15.35
C ASP A 137 -14.59 -7.42 14.60
N ARG A 138 -14.47 -7.21 13.28
CA ARG A 138 -13.41 -7.86 12.47
C ARG A 138 -12.03 -7.35 12.82
N VAL A 139 -11.87 -6.05 13.09
CA VAL A 139 -10.60 -5.47 13.54
C VAL A 139 -10.19 -6.06 14.89
N GLU A 140 -11.13 -6.16 15.83
CA GLU A 140 -10.89 -6.76 17.14
C GLU A 140 -10.49 -8.23 17.01
N GLY A 141 -11.19 -9.00 16.18
CA GLY A 141 -10.84 -10.40 15.91
C GLY A 141 -9.40 -10.55 15.38
N VAL A 142 -8.99 -9.75 14.40
CA VAL A 142 -7.60 -9.76 13.90
C VAL A 142 -6.60 -9.33 14.98
N ALA A 143 -6.94 -8.34 15.79
CA ALA A 143 -6.07 -7.90 16.89
C ALA A 143 -5.88 -9.03 17.93
N GLN A 144 -6.93 -9.77 18.26
CA GLN A 144 -6.88 -10.94 19.16
C GLN A 144 -6.06 -12.10 18.56
N ASP A 145 -6.17 -12.34 17.26
CA ASP A 145 -5.32 -13.31 16.55
C ASP A 145 -3.84 -12.91 16.66
N LEU A 146 -3.52 -11.62 16.47
CA LEU A 146 -2.16 -11.10 16.62
C LEU A 146 -1.63 -11.18 18.05
N VAL A 147 -2.50 -11.06 19.06
CA VAL A 147 -2.11 -11.32 20.47
C VAL A 147 -1.77 -12.80 20.65
N SER A 148 -2.59 -13.69 20.11
CA SER A 148 -2.38 -15.14 20.19
C SER A 148 -1.07 -15.56 19.52
N ASP A 149 -0.71 -14.91 18.40
CA ASP A 149 0.55 -15.12 17.68
C ASP A 149 1.76 -14.41 18.32
N GLY A 150 1.54 -13.58 19.35
CA GLY A 150 2.60 -12.85 20.07
C GLY A 150 3.12 -11.60 19.36
N TYR A 151 2.36 -11.05 18.41
CA TYR A 151 2.69 -9.82 17.69
C TYR A 151 2.06 -8.56 18.29
N LEU A 152 1.03 -8.71 19.13
CA LEU A 152 0.35 -7.61 19.82
C LEU A 152 0.25 -7.93 21.33
N LEU A 153 0.20 -6.90 22.17
CA LEU A 153 -0.12 -7.06 23.58
C LEU A 153 -1.63 -7.03 23.79
N ASP A 154 -2.14 -7.83 24.72
CA ASP A 154 -3.57 -7.86 25.06
C ASP A 154 -4.11 -6.48 25.45
N GLU A 155 -3.32 -5.70 26.20
CA GLU A 155 -3.67 -4.33 26.61
C GLU A 155 -3.80 -3.34 25.45
N ASP A 156 -3.20 -3.62 24.29
CA ASP A 156 -3.24 -2.74 23.11
C ASP A 156 -4.47 -2.96 22.23
N VAL A 157 -5.21 -4.07 22.40
CA VAL A 157 -6.37 -4.42 21.55
C VAL A 157 -7.40 -3.30 21.54
N LEU A 158 -7.77 -2.78 22.71
CA LEU A 158 -8.73 -1.66 22.83
C LEU A 158 -8.24 -0.41 22.09
N LYS A 159 -6.92 -0.13 22.15
CA LYS A 159 -6.36 1.05 21.48
C LYS A 159 -6.39 0.89 19.96
N VAL A 160 -6.10 -0.31 19.46
CA VAL A 160 -6.16 -0.65 18.04
C VAL A 160 -7.59 -0.48 17.49
N VAL A 161 -8.60 -0.98 18.21
CA VAL A 161 -10.01 -0.81 17.83
C VAL A 161 -10.42 0.67 17.85
N GLN A 162 -9.99 1.45 18.84
CA GLN A 162 -10.25 2.89 18.89
C GLN A 162 -9.64 3.62 17.68
N MET A 163 -8.39 3.31 17.31
CA MET A 163 -7.76 3.90 16.14
C MET A 163 -8.48 3.52 14.84
N ALA A 164 -8.99 2.29 14.74
CA ALA A 164 -9.80 1.86 13.61
C ALA A 164 -11.12 2.65 13.50
N ASP A 165 -11.78 2.91 14.64
CA ASP A 165 -12.99 3.73 14.72
C ASP A 165 -12.75 5.17 14.22
N GLU A 166 -11.66 5.78 14.68
CA GLU A 166 -11.24 7.13 14.28
C GLU A 166 -10.98 7.19 12.76
N ARG A 167 -10.27 6.20 12.20
CA ARG A 167 -9.99 6.13 10.76
C ARG A 167 -11.25 5.95 9.93
N PHE A 168 -12.17 5.07 10.35
CA PHE A 168 -13.45 4.87 9.67
C PHE A 168 -14.23 6.19 9.61
N SER A 169 -14.36 6.86 10.75
CA SER A 169 -15.07 8.13 10.88
C SER A 169 -14.43 9.25 10.05
N LEU A 170 -13.09 9.28 9.99
CA LEU A 170 -12.34 10.23 9.17
C LEU A 170 -12.64 10.05 7.68
N ILE A 171 -12.61 8.81 7.18
CA ILE A 171 -12.92 8.52 5.77
C ILE A 171 -14.37 8.88 5.45
N GLU A 172 -15.30 8.56 6.34
CA GLU A 172 -16.71 8.96 6.17
C GLU A 172 -16.88 10.48 6.09
N SER A 173 -16.21 11.22 6.96
CA SER A 173 -16.31 12.69 6.99
C SER A 173 -15.73 13.34 5.71
N HIS A 174 -14.59 12.87 5.22
CA HIS A 174 -13.99 13.39 3.99
C HIS A 174 -14.86 13.14 2.76
N ALA A 175 -15.46 11.95 2.66
CA ALA A 175 -16.35 11.63 1.54
C ALA A 175 -17.63 12.48 1.55
N LYS A 176 -18.15 12.85 2.73
CA LYS A 176 -19.27 13.80 2.86
C LYS A 176 -18.88 15.21 2.41
N GLN A 177 -17.67 15.66 2.73
CA GLN A 177 -17.17 16.99 2.32
C GLN A 177 -16.87 17.07 0.81
N ALA A 178 -16.38 15.99 0.20
CA ALA A 178 -16.11 15.93 -1.24
C ALA A 178 -17.39 15.97 -2.12
N LYS A 179 -18.56 15.76 -1.52
CA LYS A 179 -19.88 15.89 -2.14
C LYS A 179 -20.58 17.16 -1.64
N PRO A 180 -20.23 18.38 -2.08
CA PRO A 180 -21.04 19.54 -1.73
C PRO A 180 -22.48 19.34 -2.24
N ALA A 181 -23.43 19.85 -1.45
CA ALA A 181 -24.87 19.79 -1.71
C ALA A 181 -25.17 20.19 -3.16
N ARG A 182 -25.70 19.26 -3.93
CA ARG A 182 -26.41 19.59 -5.17
C ARG A 182 -27.77 20.14 -4.75
N ASP A 183 -27.86 21.46 -4.66
CA ASP A 183 -29.12 22.21 -4.73
C ASP A 183 -29.43 22.56 -6.19
#